data_AF-A0A4V1FFU7-F1
#
_entry.id   AF-A0A4V1FFU7-F1
#
_cell.length_a   1.000
_cell.length_b   1.000
_cell.length_c   1.000
_cell.angle_alpha   90.00
_cell.angle_beta   90.00
_cell.angle_gamma   90.00
#
_symmetry.space_group_name_H-M   'P 1'
#
loop_
_entity.id
_entity.type
_entity.pdbx_description
1 polymer ?
#
loop_
_entity_poly.entity_id
_entity_poly.type
_entity_poly.pdbx_seq_one_letter_code
_entity_poly.pdbx_strand_id
1 'polypeptide(L)'
;MDIIEENAIPAFLESTQLIVELESVDIYNNIIYPVQAKEYDINPQIEVPYDLKKEAIEQKSVDEGHSPWRLDPLMTTQVFVSLQISPGGIEGEYPIEEGNLKLLHSTKDTAVVEVNDIDTFIKLVYLKRLVKQDATGIWTVIGYDTIDK
;
A
#
# COMPACT_ATOMS: atom_id res chain seq x y z
N MET A 1 -37.38 -52.88 21.67
CA MET A 1 -37.72 -52.02 22.83
C MET A 1 -36.55 -51.09 22.93
N ASP A 2 -36.79 -49.90 22.42
CA ASP A 2 -35.81 -49.22 21.58
C ASP A 2 -34.94 -48.26 22.39
N ILE A 3 -33.67 -48.30 22.00
CA ILE A 3 -32.57 -47.46 22.40
C ILE A 3 -32.94 -46.00 22.15
N ILE A 4 -32.87 -45.18 23.21
CA ILE A 4 -33.08 -43.74 23.16
C ILE A 4 -31.88 -43.11 22.44
N GLU A 5 -32.06 -42.81 21.16
CA GLU A 5 -31.10 -42.10 20.32
C GLU A 5 -31.38 -40.59 20.45
N GLU A 6 -30.87 -40.01 21.52
CA GLU A 6 -30.92 -38.58 21.81
C GLU A 6 -29.81 -37.89 20.99
N ASN A 7 -29.99 -37.79 19.66
CA ASN A 7 -29.07 -37.05 18.79
C ASN A 7 -29.68 -36.69 17.43
N ALA A 8 -30.82 -35.99 17.44
CA ALA A 8 -31.29 -35.25 16.27
C ALA A 8 -31.08 -33.75 16.50
N ILE A 9 -29.90 -33.24 16.14
CA ILE A 9 -29.71 -31.81 15.89
C ILE A 9 -30.26 -31.55 14.47
N PRO A 10 -31.35 -30.78 14.29
CA PRO A 10 -31.73 -30.33 12.97
C PRO A 10 -30.66 -29.37 12.44
N ALA A 11 -30.21 -29.64 11.21
CA ALA A 11 -29.22 -28.87 10.51
C ALA A 11 -29.70 -27.43 10.27
N PHE A 12 -29.27 -26.48 11.08
CA PHE A 12 -29.19 -25.07 10.73
C PHE A 12 -27.97 -24.47 11.45
N LEU A 13 -26.86 -24.35 10.72
CA LEU A 13 -25.77 -23.47 11.10
C LEU A 13 -26.28 -22.03 10.99
N GLU A 14 -26.63 -21.41 12.11
CA GLU A 14 -26.75 -19.95 12.15
C GLU A 14 -25.39 -19.34 12.50
N SER A 15 -24.95 -18.49 11.58
CA SER A 15 -23.62 -17.93 11.36
C SER A 15 -23.25 -16.80 12.34
N THR A 16 -23.34 -17.04 13.65
CA THR A 16 -23.15 -15.97 14.65
C THR A 16 -22.00 -16.17 15.64
N GLN A 17 -21.09 -17.11 15.42
CA GLN A 17 -19.87 -17.27 16.25
C GLN A 17 -18.60 -16.65 15.66
N LEU A 18 -18.61 -15.35 15.38
CA LEU A 18 -17.38 -14.57 15.19
C LEU A 18 -17.42 -13.34 16.09
N ILE A 19 -17.45 -13.58 17.40
CA ILE A 19 -17.00 -12.61 18.40
C ILE A 19 -15.73 -13.22 18.98
N VAL A 20 -14.58 -12.82 18.46
CA VAL A 20 -13.28 -13.10 19.08
C VAL A 20 -12.89 -11.84 19.82
N GLU A 21 -12.90 -11.93 21.16
CA GLU A 21 -12.32 -10.96 22.08
C GLU A 21 -10.81 -10.86 21.80
N LEU A 22 -10.33 -9.64 21.54
CA LEU A 22 -8.90 -9.34 21.51
C LEU A 22 -8.57 -8.42 22.68
N GLU A 23 -8.50 -9.01 23.87
CA GLU A 23 -7.74 -8.41 24.96
C GLU A 23 -6.25 -8.69 24.77
N SER A 24 -5.49 -7.61 24.62
CA SER A 24 -4.05 -7.47 24.85
C SER A 24 -3.07 -8.27 23.96
N VAL A 25 -2.57 -7.63 22.90
CA VAL A 25 -1.12 -7.64 22.62
C VAL A 25 -0.70 -6.24 22.15
N ASP A 26 0.26 -5.70 22.89
CA ASP A 26 0.80 -4.36 22.87
C ASP A 26 1.57 -3.97 21.59
N ILE A 27 1.27 -2.75 21.12
CA ILE A 27 2.16 -1.68 20.63
C ILE A 27 2.95 -1.92 19.29
N TYR A 28 2.64 -1.06 18.29
CA TYR A 28 3.26 -0.89 16.94
C TYR A 28 2.95 -1.90 15.83
N ASN A 29 1.78 -2.50 15.85
CA ASN A 29 1.33 -3.30 14.72
C ASN A 29 0.04 -2.69 14.15
N ASN A 30 0.18 -1.84 13.12
CA ASN A 30 -0.89 -1.62 12.16
C ASN A 30 -1.12 -2.94 11.41
N ILE A 31 -1.71 -3.93 12.09
CA ILE A 31 -2.26 -5.12 11.46
C ILE A 31 -3.50 -4.66 10.71
N ILE A 32 -3.30 -4.35 9.43
CA ILE A 32 -4.41 -4.15 8.49
C ILE A 32 -4.91 -5.55 8.14
N TYR A 33 -6.07 -5.92 8.69
CA TYR A 33 -6.81 -7.08 8.23
C TYR A 33 -7.35 -6.81 6.81
N PRO A 34 -7.23 -7.74 5.84
CA PRO A 34 -7.83 -7.59 4.52
C PRO A 34 -9.33 -7.87 4.63
N VAL A 35 -10.10 -6.93 5.16
CA VAL A 35 -11.56 -6.97 5.08
C VAL A 35 -11.91 -6.47 3.67
N GLN A 36 -12.02 -7.43 2.75
CA GLN A 36 -12.14 -7.25 1.28
C GLN A 36 -10.91 -6.61 0.62
N ALA A 37 -9.83 -7.39 0.46
CA ALA A 37 -8.84 -7.09 -0.58
C ALA A 37 -9.50 -7.30 -1.95
N LYS A 38 -10.16 -6.26 -2.47
CA LYS A 38 -10.37 -6.15 -3.91
C LYS A 38 -8.96 -6.13 -4.50
N GLU A 39 -8.55 -7.18 -5.21
CA GLU A 39 -7.30 -7.15 -5.96
C GLU A 39 -7.34 -5.89 -6.82
N TYR A 40 -6.46 -4.93 -6.52
CA TYR A 40 -6.40 -3.71 -7.29
C TYR A 40 -5.69 -4.08 -8.59
N ASP A 41 -6.44 -4.12 -9.69
CA ASP A 41 -5.85 -4.33 -11.00
C ASP A 41 -4.96 -3.11 -11.30
N ILE A 42 -3.65 -3.36 -11.43
CA ILE A 42 -2.68 -2.29 -11.66
C ILE A 42 -2.66 -2.02 -13.16
N ASN A 43 -3.45 -1.05 -13.56
CA ASN A 43 -3.53 -0.57 -14.93
C ASN A 43 -3.53 0.97 -14.92
N PRO A 44 -2.37 1.60 -14.67
CA PRO A 44 -2.26 3.05 -14.56
C PRO A 44 -2.58 3.74 -15.89
N GLN A 45 -3.19 4.92 -15.83
CA GLN A 45 -3.43 5.77 -17.00
C GLN A 45 -2.10 6.21 -17.64
N ILE A 46 -1.10 6.53 -16.82
CA ILE A 46 0.23 6.95 -17.26
C ILE A 46 1.25 6.02 -16.62
N GLU A 47 1.95 5.25 -17.46
CA GLU A 47 3.05 4.39 -17.03
C GLU A 47 4.32 5.20 -16.76
N VAL A 48 5.01 4.87 -15.66
CA VAL A 48 6.31 5.44 -15.33
C VAL A 48 7.39 4.40 -15.67
N PRO A 49 8.26 4.66 -16.66
CA PRO A 49 9.26 3.70 -17.07
C PRO A 49 10.30 3.51 -15.97
N TYR A 50 10.71 2.25 -15.75
CA TYR A 50 11.75 1.88 -14.80
C TYR A 50 12.81 0.99 -15.46
N ASP A 51 14.00 0.95 -14.88
CA ASP A 51 15.11 0.09 -15.31
C ASP A 51 15.53 -0.81 -14.15
N LEU A 52 15.35 -2.13 -14.29
CA LEU A 52 15.64 -3.09 -13.22
C LEU A 52 17.09 -3.06 -12.74
N LYS A 53 18.07 -2.71 -13.61
CA LYS A 53 19.47 -2.59 -13.19
C LYS A 53 19.68 -1.33 -12.35
N LYS A 54 19.03 -0.22 -12.71
CA LYS A 54 19.06 0.99 -11.89
C LYS A 54 18.37 0.75 -10.55
N GLU A 55 17.18 0.14 -10.54
CA GLU A 55 16.48 -0.18 -9.30
C GLU A 55 17.30 -1.11 -8.39
N ALA A 56 18.06 -2.06 -8.95
CA ALA A 56 18.96 -2.90 -8.16
C ALA A 56 20.13 -2.11 -7.53
N ILE A 57 20.67 -1.12 -8.23
CA ILE A 57 21.71 -0.22 -7.70
C ILE A 57 21.12 0.67 -6.60
N GLU A 58 19.93 1.21 -6.84
CA GLU A 58 19.20 2.03 -5.87
C GLU A 58 18.84 1.24 -4.61
N GLN A 59 18.39 -0.01 -4.75
CA GLN A 59 18.15 -0.91 -3.63
C GLN A 59 19.42 -1.09 -2.78
N LYS A 60 20.59 -1.27 -3.40
CA LYS A 60 21.86 -1.37 -2.67
C LYS A 60 22.20 -0.08 -1.94
N SER A 61 21.95 1.07 -2.57
CA SER A 61 22.14 2.38 -1.94
C SER A 61 21.23 2.57 -0.72
N VAL A 62 19.96 2.13 -0.81
CA VAL A 62 19.02 2.16 0.31
C VAL A 62 19.40 1.17 1.41
N ASP A 63 19.86 -0.03 1.06
CA ASP A 63 20.40 -1.00 2.02
C ASP A 63 21.61 -0.43 2.79
N GLU A 64 22.39 0.48 2.17
CA GLU A 64 23.51 1.21 2.77
C GLU A 64 23.06 2.44 3.59
N GLY A 65 21.76 2.72 3.67
CA GLY A 65 21.16 3.77 4.51
C GLY A 65 20.85 5.08 3.77
N HIS A 66 20.97 5.12 2.44
CA HIS A 66 20.60 6.28 1.65
C HIS A 66 19.11 6.28 1.32
N SER A 67 18.51 7.47 1.10
CA SER A 67 17.11 7.61 0.66
C SER A 67 16.10 6.69 1.39
N PRO A 68 16.10 6.65 2.74
CA PRO A 68 15.31 5.68 3.51
C PRO A 68 13.80 5.78 3.27
N TRP A 69 13.33 6.94 2.80
CA TRP A 69 11.95 7.19 2.38
C TRP A 69 11.46 6.22 1.29
N ARG A 70 12.36 5.59 0.52
CA ARG A 70 12.00 4.58 -0.48
C ARG A 70 11.49 3.27 0.10
N LEU A 71 11.63 3.04 1.40
CA LEU A 71 11.10 1.84 2.07
C LEU A 71 9.61 1.98 2.42
N ASP A 72 9.08 3.20 2.36
CA ASP A 72 7.69 3.52 2.66
C ASP A 72 6.94 3.97 1.38
N PRO A 73 5.78 3.38 1.06
CA PRO A 73 5.05 3.70 -0.16
C PRO A 73 4.40 5.10 -0.12
N LEU A 74 4.01 5.60 1.06
CA LEU A 74 3.46 6.95 1.21
C LEU A 74 4.55 7.99 1.01
N MET A 75 5.70 7.83 1.66
CA MET A 75 6.82 8.78 1.48
C MET A 75 7.36 8.75 0.05
N THR A 76 7.46 7.56 -0.56
CA THR A 76 7.82 7.44 -1.98
C THR A 76 6.84 8.18 -2.88
N THR A 77 5.54 8.07 -2.59
CA THR A 77 4.49 8.82 -3.30
C THR A 77 4.65 10.33 -3.10
N GLN A 78 4.87 10.77 -1.86
CA GLN A 78 5.06 12.18 -1.53
C GLN A 78 6.20 12.80 -2.34
N VAL A 79 7.37 12.16 -2.35
CA VAL A 79 8.53 12.62 -3.11
C VAL A 79 8.24 12.62 -4.60
N PHE A 80 7.64 11.55 -5.13
CA PHE A 80 7.29 11.45 -6.55
C PHE A 80 6.37 12.60 -6.99
N VAL A 81 5.25 12.80 -6.31
CA VAL A 81 4.27 13.83 -6.70
C VAL A 81 4.85 15.23 -6.47
N SER A 82 5.61 15.43 -5.40
CA SER A 82 6.32 16.69 -5.15
C SER A 82 7.27 17.06 -6.28
N LEU A 83 7.99 16.09 -6.87
CA LEU A 83 8.85 16.31 -8.02
C LEU A 83 8.08 16.56 -9.33
N GLN A 84 6.83 16.08 -9.44
CA GLN A 84 5.97 16.43 -10.58
C GLN A 84 5.51 17.89 -10.52
N ILE A 85 5.26 18.42 -9.30
CA ILE A 85 4.93 19.84 -9.08
C ILE A 85 6.18 20.72 -9.25
N SER A 86 7.31 20.27 -8.70
CA SER A 86 8.58 21.01 -8.67
C SER A 86 9.70 20.24 -9.40
N PRO A 87 9.71 20.23 -10.74
CA PRO A 87 10.67 19.43 -11.52
C PRO A 87 12.13 19.90 -11.38
N GLY A 88 12.35 21.11 -10.86
CA GLY A 88 13.69 21.63 -10.53
C GLY A 88 14.27 21.05 -9.23
N GLY A 89 13.49 20.27 -8.48
CA GLY A 89 13.83 19.80 -7.14
C GLY A 89 12.91 20.41 -6.07
N ILE A 90 13.01 19.86 -4.86
CA ILE A 90 12.24 20.29 -3.69
C ILE A 90 13.20 21.03 -2.76
N GLU A 91 12.88 22.27 -2.43
CA GLU A 91 13.63 23.09 -1.47
C GLU A 91 12.75 23.41 -0.27
N GLY A 92 13.23 23.12 0.94
CA GLY A 92 12.44 23.32 2.16
C GLY A 92 11.40 22.22 2.36
N GLU A 93 10.15 22.62 2.56
CA GLU A 93 9.02 21.72 2.82
C GLU A 93 8.50 21.06 1.53
N TYR A 94 7.89 19.88 1.67
CA TYR A 94 7.23 19.22 0.54
C TYR A 94 6.01 20.02 0.06
N PRO A 95 5.83 20.21 -1.25
CA PRO A 95 4.62 20.80 -1.82
C PRO A 95 3.33 20.04 -1.46
N ILE A 96 3.44 18.75 -1.15
CA ILE A 96 2.31 17.93 -0.69
C ILE A 96 2.56 17.47 0.75
N GLU A 97 1.57 17.71 1.60
CA GLU A 97 1.57 17.23 2.98
C GLU A 97 1.26 15.73 3.05
N GLU A 98 1.89 15.02 3.99
CA GLU A 98 1.64 13.59 4.19
C GLU A 98 0.16 13.31 4.51
N GLY A 99 -0.52 14.22 5.21
CA GLY A 99 -1.95 14.10 5.53
C GLY A 99 -2.88 14.08 4.31
N ASN A 100 -2.40 14.53 3.15
CA ASN A 100 -3.14 14.49 1.89
C ASN A 100 -2.95 13.16 1.13
N LEU A 101 -2.13 12.25 1.66
CA LEU A 101 -1.88 10.93 1.09
C LEU A 101 -2.61 9.85 1.88
N LYS A 102 -3.20 8.90 1.16
CA LYS A 102 -3.92 7.79 1.77
C LYS A 102 -3.55 6.47 1.10
N LEU A 103 -3.02 5.53 1.88
CA LEU A 103 -2.74 4.17 1.41
C LEU A 103 -4.07 3.43 1.23
N LEU A 104 -4.49 3.23 -0.03
CA LEU A 104 -5.73 2.51 -0.35
C LEU A 104 -5.53 0.99 -0.34
N HIS A 105 -4.35 0.56 -0.78
CA HIS A 105 -4.00 -0.84 -0.91
C HIS A 105 -2.51 -1.05 -0.68
N SER A 106 -2.16 -2.13 0.01
CA SER A 106 -0.79 -2.57 0.17
C SER A 106 -0.75 -4.07 0.34
N THR A 107 0.05 -4.73 -0.50
CA THR A 107 0.41 -6.14 -0.38
C THR A 107 1.89 -6.23 -0.03
N LYS A 108 2.44 -7.44 -0.14
CA LYS A 108 3.87 -7.68 0.01
C LYS A 108 4.71 -6.89 -1.02
N ASP A 109 4.26 -6.80 -2.28
CA ASP A 109 5.04 -6.24 -3.38
C ASP A 109 4.33 -5.14 -4.19
N THR A 110 3.06 -4.84 -3.92
CA THR A 110 2.30 -3.79 -4.62
C THR A 110 1.62 -2.83 -3.65
N ALA A 111 1.54 -1.55 -4.00
CA ALA A 111 0.80 -0.55 -3.23
C ALA A 111 0.08 0.44 -4.14
N VAL A 112 -1.04 0.97 -3.67
CA VAL A 112 -1.80 2.03 -4.32
C VAL A 112 -2.06 3.13 -3.30
N VAL A 113 -1.62 4.33 -3.63
CA VAL A 113 -1.76 5.52 -2.79
C VAL A 113 -2.67 6.52 -3.49
N GLU A 114 -3.70 6.98 -2.78
CA GLU A 114 -4.53 8.10 -3.20
C GLU A 114 -3.88 9.42 -2.78
N VAL A 115 -3.95 10.39 -3.69
CA VAL A 115 -3.49 11.76 -3.48
C VAL A 115 -4.72 12.67 -3.47
N ASN A 116 -4.90 13.40 -2.38
CA ASN A 116 -6.04 14.30 -2.15
C ASN A 116 -5.52 15.73 -1.95
N ASP A 117 -4.83 16.25 -2.96
CA ASP A 117 -4.23 17.58 -2.94
C ASP A 117 -4.71 18.42 -4.14
N ILE A 118 -4.90 19.71 -3.92
CA ILE A 118 -5.35 20.69 -4.93
C ILE A 118 -4.22 21.06 -5.89
N ASP A 119 -2.97 20.97 -5.44
CA ASP A 119 -1.79 21.42 -6.17
C ASP A 119 -1.32 20.42 -7.24
N THR A 120 -1.99 19.26 -7.35
CA THR A 120 -1.71 18.24 -8.36
C THR A 120 -2.98 17.72 -9.02
N PHE A 121 -2.81 17.19 -10.23
CA PHE A 121 -3.85 16.44 -10.95
C PHE A 121 -3.73 14.93 -10.72
N ILE A 122 -2.64 14.48 -10.09
CA ILE A 122 -2.41 13.07 -9.79
C ILE A 122 -3.38 12.63 -8.69
N LYS A 123 -4.10 11.54 -8.92
CA LYS A 123 -5.11 11.01 -8.01
C LYS A 123 -4.72 9.68 -7.39
N LEU A 124 -4.15 8.77 -8.18
CA LEU A 124 -3.68 7.47 -7.72
C LEU A 124 -2.23 7.28 -8.16
N VAL A 125 -1.40 6.75 -7.27
CA VAL A 125 -0.02 6.36 -7.57
C VAL A 125 0.13 4.87 -7.29
N TYR A 126 0.67 4.16 -8.29
CA TYR A 126 0.87 2.71 -8.25
C TYR A 126 2.35 2.43 -8.02
N LEU A 127 2.64 1.65 -6.97
CA LEU A 127 3.99 1.31 -6.59
C LEU A 127 4.19 -0.20 -6.59
N LYS A 128 5.41 -0.61 -6.92
CA LYS A 128 5.83 -2.00 -6.88
C LYS A 128 7.23 -2.15 -6.30
N ARG A 129 7.43 -3.21 -5.54
CA ARG A 129 8.76 -3.70 -5.15
C ARG A 129 9.33 -4.58 -6.26
N LEU A 130 10.25 -4.02 -7.03
CA LEU A 130 10.78 -4.68 -8.23
C LEU A 130 11.97 -5.61 -7.97
N VAL A 131 12.78 -5.32 -6.93
CA VAL A 131 14.03 -6.04 -6.65
C VAL A 131 13.88 -7.03 -5.51
N LYS A 132 13.50 -6.55 -4.32
CA LYS A 132 13.18 -7.39 -3.16
C LYS A 132 11.70 -7.22 -2.85
N GLN A 133 10.96 -8.32 -2.78
CA GLN A 133 9.52 -8.26 -2.50
C GLN A 133 9.20 -8.26 -1.01
N ASP A 134 10.17 -8.32 -0.10
CA ASP A 134 9.92 -8.26 1.34
C ASP A 134 9.97 -6.82 1.89
N ALA A 135 9.82 -6.67 3.20
CA ALA A 135 9.78 -5.37 3.88
C ALA A 135 11.02 -4.49 3.66
N THR A 136 12.15 -5.06 3.22
CA THR A 136 13.39 -4.33 2.91
C THR A 136 13.45 -3.83 1.46
N GLY A 137 12.46 -4.20 0.64
CA GLY A 137 12.37 -3.77 -0.75
C GLY A 137 11.99 -2.31 -0.91
N ILE A 138 12.70 -1.62 -1.80
CA ILE A 138 12.33 -0.26 -2.21
C ILE A 138 11.03 -0.28 -3.02
N TRP A 139 10.22 0.74 -2.81
CA TRP A 139 9.06 1.01 -3.62
C TRP A 139 9.46 1.82 -4.86
N THR A 140 9.05 1.34 -6.02
CA THR A 140 9.23 2.03 -7.30
C THR A 140 7.86 2.42 -7.83
N VAL A 141 7.68 3.68 -8.22
CA VAL A 141 6.46 4.13 -8.91
C VAL A 141 6.45 3.56 -10.32
N ILE A 142 5.40 2.80 -10.66
CA ILE A 142 5.24 2.16 -11.97
C ILE A 142 4.17 2.84 -12.83
N GLY A 143 3.37 3.73 -12.23
CA GLY A 143 2.40 4.54 -12.95
C GLY A 143 1.51 5.34 -12.02
N TYR A 144 0.66 6.17 -12.60
CA TYR A 144 -0.30 7.00 -11.88
C TYR A 144 -1.52 7.34 -12.73
N ASP A 145 -2.62 7.69 -12.06
CA ASP A 145 -3.84 8.20 -12.67
C ASP A 145 -4.00 9.69 -12.39
N THR A 146 -4.68 10.37 -13.30
CA THR A 146 -4.99 11.80 -13.17
C THR A 146 -6.49 12.07 -13.16
N ILE A 147 -6.89 13.20 -12.60
CA ILE A 147 -8.25 13.73 -12.77
C ILE A 147 -8.22 14.69 -13.97
N ASP A 148 -9.02 14.41 -15.00
CA ASP A 148 -9.29 15.38 -16.07
C ASP A 148 -9.97 16.62 -15.46
N LYS A 149 -9.44 17.82 -15.69
CA LYS A 149 -10.16 19.09 -15.42
C LYS A 149 -10.67 19.71 -16.71
#